data_AF-A0A7X7L6Q1-F1
#
_entry.id   AF-A0A7X7L6Q1-F1
#
_cell.length_a   1.000
_cell.length_b   1.000
_cell.length_c   1.000
_cell.angle_alpha   90.00
_cell.angle_beta   90.00
_cell.angle_gamma   90.00
#
_symmetry.space_group_name_H-M   'P 1'
#
loop_
_entity.id
_entity.type
_entity.pdbx_description
1 polymer ?
#
loop_
_entity_poly.entity_id
_entity_poly.type
_entity_poly.pdbx_seq_one_letter_code
_entity_poly.pdbx_strand_id
1 'polypeptide(L)'
;MKTSYEYETQRDFNEYTENDDYTLNSISRNIPKKDKRKYILKETLLWARALLFVIVIVVVVRGFIGEPVRVIGPSMENTLKEGDVLIMSKISLEMKSIQRNDIVVIEIEPVTFENLTFLNDIVWFRRLFPAHSREDYIKRVIAFENEEISLIDGIVYINGKRHDEPYLKDLGSTFEKLIDMPYIVPKGHIFVMGDNRAISKDSRSIGPVSVESVIGKIVFRAWPLNKIGSTN
;
A
#
# COMPACT_ATOMS: atom_id res chain seq x y z
N MET A 1 10.01 0.41 68.48
CA MET A 1 9.75 1.74 69.07
C MET A 1 9.92 2.73 67.93
N LYS A 2 8.83 3.13 67.27
CA LYS A 2 8.89 4.06 66.12
C LYS A 2 9.28 5.46 66.60
N THR A 3 10.11 6.15 65.84
CA THR A 3 10.64 7.48 66.22
C THR A 3 9.59 8.58 66.03
N SER A 4 9.72 9.71 66.73
CA SER A 4 8.76 10.83 66.64
C SER A 4 8.59 11.36 65.20
N TYR A 5 9.64 11.27 64.38
CA TYR A 5 9.63 11.62 62.95
C TYR A 5 8.72 10.70 62.11
N GLU A 6 8.64 9.40 62.44
CA GLU A 6 7.75 8.46 61.75
C GLU A 6 6.27 8.70 62.09
N TYR A 7 5.97 9.25 63.27
CA TYR A 7 4.58 9.58 63.63
C TYR A 7 4.09 10.85 62.94
N GLU A 8 4.97 11.84 62.73
CA GLU A 8 4.63 13.12 62.11
C GLU A 8 4.42 12.97 60.60
N THR A 9 5.32 12.25 59.91
CA THR A 9 5.16 11.92 58.49
C THR A 9 3.95 11.04 58.18
N GLN A 10 3.60 10.13 59.10
CA GLN A 10 2.40 9.28 58.95
C GLN A 10 1.10 10.06 59.23
N ARG A 11 1.18 11.16 60.01
CA ARG A 11 0.05 12.07 60.25
C ARG A 11 -0.18 12.97 59.04
N ASP A 12 0.89 13.54 58.48
CA ASP A 12 0.84 14.35 57.27
C ASP A 12 0.32 13.53 56.07
N PHE A 13 0.83 12.30 55.89
CA PHE A 13 0.37 11.42 54.79
C PHE A 13 -1.11 11.02 54.92
N ASN A 14 -1.61 10.86 56.14
CA ASN A 14 -3.04 10.60 56.39
C ASN A 14 -3.90 11.86 56.16
N GLU A 15 -3.40 13.05 56.50
CA GLU A 15 -4.11 14.32 56.28
C GLU A 15 -4.19 14.70 54.78
N TYR A 16 -3.18 14.32 53.98
CA TYR A 16 -3.22 14.42 52.51
C TYR A 16 -4.16 13.38 51.87
N THR A 17 -4.34 12.20 52.47
CA THR A 17 -5.22 11.15 51.91
C THR A 17 -6.68 11.26 52.37
N GLU A 18 -6.96 12.00 53.44
CA GLU A 18 -8.33 12.21 53.96
C GLU A 18 -9.05 13.40 53.27
N ASN A 19 -8.32 14.34 52.69
CA ASN A 19 -8.88 15.52 52.01
C ASN A 19 -8.98 15.41 50.48
N ASP A 20 -8.26 14.48 49.84
CA ASP A 20 -8.30 14.26 48.39
C ASP A 20 -9.29 13.15 48.01
N ASP A 21 -10.52 13.22 48.52
CA ASP A 21 -11.63 12.36 48.09
C ASP A 21 -12.15 12.74 46.70
N TYR A 22 -11.25 12.94 45.74
CA TYR A 22 -11.50 12.94 44.29
C TYR A 22 -11.69 11.51 43.76
N THR A 23 -12.15 10.58 44.60
CA THR A 23 -12.61 9.29 44.10
C THR A 23 -13.79 9.55 43.16
N LEU A 24 -13.81 8.90 41.98
CA LEU A 24 -14.91 9.00 41.01
C LEU A 24 -16.30 8.70 41.65
N ASN A 25 -16.31 8.08 42.83
CA ASN A 25 -17.47 7.75 43.64
C ASN A 25 -18.05 8.92 44.47
N SER A 26 -17.28 9.93 44.86
CA SER A 26 -17.78 11.11 45.59
C SER A 26 -18.44 12.12 44.64
N ILE A 27 -17.83 12.33 43.47
CA ILE A 27 -18.37 13.18 42.38
C ILE A 27 -19.65 12.58 41.78
N SER A 28 -19.77 11.24 41.74
CA SER A 28 -20.95 10.54 41.20
C SER A 28 -22.21 10.63 42.07
N ARG A 29 -22.11 10.96 43.36
CA ARG A 29 -23.23 10.82 44.32
C ARG A 29 -24.29 11.93 44.26
N ASN A 30 -24.00 13.10 43.67
CA ASN A 30 -24.93 14.25 43.66
C ASN A 30 -25.22 14.84 42.25
N ILE A 31 -24.92 14.13 41.17
CA ILE A 31 -25.24 14.61 39.81
C ILE A 31 -26.67 14.17 39.45
N PRO A 32 -27.60 15.09 39.14
CA PRO A 32 -28.93 14.74 38.63
C PRO A 32 -28.80 13.78 37.45
N LYS A 33 -29.58 12.68 37.38
CA LYS A 33 -29.46 11.66 36.31
C LYS A 33 -29.46 12.26 34.88
N LYS A 34 -30.12 13.41 34.69
CA LYS A 34 -30.17 14.18 33.43
C LYS A 34 -28.82 14.79 33.04
N ASP A 35 -28.03 15.23 34.02
CA ASP A 35 -26.71 15.81 33.83
C ASP A 35 -25.62 14.75 33.69
N LYS A 36 -25.79 13.58 34.34
CA LYS A 36 -24.90 12.42 34.17
C LYS A 36 -24.90 11.91 32.72
N ARG A 37 -26.07 11.88 32.05
CA ARG A 37 -26.17 11.47 30.63
C ARG A 37 -25.51 12.49 29.69
N LYS A 38 -25.67 13.79 29.95
CA LYS A 38 -24.99 14.86 29.21
C LYS A 38 -23.47 14.80 29.40
N TYR A 39 -23.00 14.49 30.61
CA TYR A 39 -21.59 14.33 30.92
C TYR A 39 -20.98 13.14 30.16
N ILE A 40 -21.62 11.96 30.23
CA ILE A 40 -21.16 10.77 29.49
C ILE A 40 -21.20 10.99 27.97
N LEU A 41 -22.22 11.67 27.43
CA LEU A 41 -22.28 12.02 26.01
C LEU A 41 -21.15 12.98 25.59
N LYS A 42 -20.77 13.92 26.45
CA LYS A 42 -19.63 14.81 26.19
C LYS A 42 -18.31 14.05 26.20
N GLU A 43 -18.06 13.22 27.22
CA GLU A 43 -16.83 12.42 27.31
C GLU A 43 -16.71 11.43 26.15
N THR A 44 -17.78 10.71 25.83
CA THR A 44 -17.80 9.78 24.67
C THR A 44 -17.55 10.50 23.36
N LEU A 45 -18.10 11.71 23.16
CA LEU A 45 -17.82 12.53 21.98
C LEU A 45 -16.35 12.97 21.92
N LEU A 46 -15.75 13.30 23.07
CA LEU A 46 -14.32 13.63 23.16
C LEU A 46 -13.44 12.44 22.76
N TRP A 47 -13.71 11.25 23.30
CA TRP A 47 -13.00 10.02 22.93
C TRP A 47 -13.21 9.63 21.47
N ALA A 48 -14.44 9.76 20.95
CA ALA A 48 -14.74 9.51 19.55
C ALA A 48 -13.99 10.48 18.61
N ARG A 49 -13.89 11.77 18.99
CA ARG A 49 -13.11 12.76 18.23
C ARG A 49 -11.62 12.45 18.23
N ALA A 50 -11.07 12.02 19.37
CA ALA A 50 -9.67 11.62 19.45
C ALA A 50 -9.39 10.39 18.57
N LEU A 51 -10.28 9.38 18.61
CA LEU A 51 -10.19 8.21 17.75
C LEU A 51 -10.27 8.59 16.26
N LEU A 52 -11.22 9.45 15.89
CA LEU A 52 -11.35 9.95 14.53
C LEU A 52 -10.06 10.64 14.06
N PHE A 53 -9.45 11.45 14.92
CA PHE A 53 -8.20 12.14 14.60
C PHE A 53 -7.05 11.17 14.31
N VAL A 54 -6.90 10.12 15.12
CA VAL A 54 -5.91 9.06 14.87
C VAL A 54 -6.19 8.32 13.56
N ILE A 55 -7.44 7.98 13.28
CA ILE A 55 -7.84 7.34 12.02
C ILE A 55 -7.47 8.21 10.83
N VAL A 56 -7.76 9.51 10.88
CA VAL A 56 -7.41 10.46 9.81
C VAL A 56 -5.89 10.50 9.62
N ILE A 57 -5.10 10.60 10.69
CA ILE A 57 -3.64 10.59 10.57
C ILE A 57 -3.15 9.29 9.93
N VAL A 58 -3.64 8.13 10.38
CA VAL A 58 -3.24 6.83 9.81
C VAL A 58 -3.59 6.76 8.33
N VAL A 59 -4.78 7.20 7.93
CA VAL A 59 -5.20 7.24 6.52
C VAL A 59 -4.33 8.18 5.70
N VAL A 60 -3.99 9.36 6.22
CA VAL A 60 -3.13 10.32 5.52
C VAL A 60 -1.71 9.78 5.38
N VAL A 61 -1.12 9.27 6.46
CA VAL A 61 0.24 8.71 6.48
C VAL A 61 0.31 7.50 5.53
N ARG A 62 -0.65 6.56 5.62
CA ARG A 62 -0.67 5.36 4.78
C ARG A 62 -1.05 5.64 3.32
N GLY A 63 -1.84 6.67 3.06
CA GLY A 63 -2.33 7.03 1.74
C GLY A 63 -1.36 7.89 0.92
N PHE A 64 -0.63 8.80 1.58
CA PHE A 64 0.19 9.81 0.89
C PHE A 64 1.70 9.61 1.00
N ILE A 65 2.19 8.78 1.91
CA ILE A 65 3.64 8.51 2.00
C ILE A 65 3.99 7.39 1.01
N GLY A 66 5.04 7.62 0.21
CA GLY A 66 5.57 6.61 -0.70
C GLY A 66 6.01 5.36 0.06
N GLU A 67 5.63 4.18 -0.43
CA GLU A 67 5.97 2.91 0.21
C GLU A 67 7.30 2.39 -0.33
N PRO A 68 8.28 2.06 0.53
CA PRO A 68 9.50 1.42 0.09
C PRO A 68 9.24 -0.04 -0.29
N VAL A 69 9.63 -0.43 -1.50
CA VAL A 69 9.50 -1.80 -2.03
C VAL A 69 10.89 -2.33 -2.35
N ARG A 70 11.18 -3.56 -1.93
CA ARG A 70 12.45 -4.23 -2.24
C ARG A 70 12.26 -5.13 -3.46
N VAL A 71 13.19 -5.07 -4.40
CA VAL A 71 13.20 -5.95 -5.57
C VAL A 71 13.66 -7.34 -5.18
N ILE A 72 12.83 -8.33 -5.49
CA ILE A 72 13.10 -9.76 -5.25
C ILE A 72 13.04 -10.49 -6.59
N GLY A 73 14.08 -11.29 -6.87
CA GLY A 73 14.18 -12.12 -8.07
C GLY A 73 14.64 -11.39 -9.36
N PRO A 74 14.86 -12.16 -10.45
CA PRO A 74 15.58 -11.69 -11.65
C PRO A 74 14.68 -11.09 -12.74
N SER A 75 13.35 -11.05 -12.55
CA SER A 75 12.39 -10.69 -13.60
C SER A 75 12.63 -9.31 -14.22
N MET A 76 13.18 -8.38 -13.45
CA MET A 76 13.44 -7.00 -13.88
C MET A 76 14.95 -6.70 -14.00
N GLU A 77 15.83 -7.71 -13.93
CA GLU A 77 17.29 -7.55 -13.73
C GLU A 77 18.00 -6.63 -14.73
N ASN A 78 17.46 -6.48 -15.94
CA ASN A 78 17.99 -5.55 -16.94
C ASN A 78 17.87 -4.08 -16.49
N THR A 79 16.86 -3.74 -15.70
CA THR A 79 16.62 -2.40 -15.15
C THR A 79 16.82 -2.34 -13.65
N LEU A 80 16.24 -3.29 -12.91
CA LEU A 80 16.16 -3.35 -11.45
C LEU A 80 16.83 -4.62 -10.93
N LYS A 81 17.83 -4.49 -10.07
CA LYS A 81 18.57 -5.65 -9.53
C LYS A 81 17.97 -6.11 -8.21
N GLU A 82 18.16 -7.38 -7.91
CA GLU A 82 17.79 -7.95 -6.62
C GLU A 82 18.42 -7.16 -5.47
N GLY A 83 17.60 -6.81 -4.48
CA GLY A 83 17.98 -5.98 -3.34
C GLY A 83 17.91 -4.47 -3.55
N ASP A 84 17.61 -3.96 -4.76
CA ASP A 84 17.27 -2.55 -4.97
C ASP A 84 16.09 -2.15 -4.06
N VAL A 85 16.14 -0.94 -3.51
CA VAL A 85 15.02 -0.36 -2.75
C VAL A 85 14.41 0.75 -3.58
N LEU A 86 13.13 0.61 -3.87
CA LEU A 86 12.35 1.47 -4.73
C LEU A 86 11.30 2.19 -3.90
N ILE A 87 10.93 3.40 -4.31
CA ILE A 87 9.81 4.13 -3.74
C ILE A 87 8.64 4.02 -4.70
N MET A 88 7.56 3.45 -4.19
CA MET A 88 6.30 3.32 -4.90
C MET A 88 5.36 4.46 -4.52
N SER A 89 4.75 5.08 -5.53
CA SER A 89 3.63 6.01 -5.36
C SER A 89 2.29 5.27 -5.48
N LYS A 90 1.42 5.50 -4.50
CA LYS A 90 0.03 4.99 -4.46
C LYS A 90 -1.02 6.03 -4.86
N ILE A 91 -0.62 7.29 -4.99
CA ILE A 91 -1.53 8.43 -5.21
C ILE A 91 -2.10 8.42 -6.65
N SER A 92 -1.44 7.68 -7.55
CA SER A 92 -1.65 7.74 -9.01
C SER A 92 -2.29 6.44 -9.52
N LEU A 93 -3.49 6.09 -9.05
CA LEU A 93 -4.14 4.81 -9.34
C LEU A 93 -5.39 4.89 -10.22
N GLU A 94 -5.74 6.06 -10.75
CA GLU A 94 -6.65 6.10 -11.88
C GLU A 94 -5.91 5.63 -13.15
N MET A 95 -6.60 4.84 -13.99
CA MET A 95 -6.11 4.38 -15.29
C MET A 95 -5.40 5.48 -16.10
N LYS A 96 -5.89 6.71 -16.02
CA LYS A 96 -5.36 7.88 -16.73
C LYS A 96 -3.93 8.26 -16.35
N SER A 97 -3.44 7.77 -15.21
CA SER A 97 -2.17 8.20 -14.64
C SER A 97 -1.04 7.18 -14.82
N ILE A 98 -1.38 5.91 -15.12
CA ILE A 98 -0.41 4.89 -15.51
C ILE A 98 -0.11 5.08 -17.00
N GLN A 99 1.17 5.22 -17.33
CA GLN A 99 1.64 5.40 -18.68
C GLN A 99 2.36 4.15 -19.19
N ARG A 100 2.44 4.02 -20.51
CA ARG A 100 3.24 2.95 -21.12
C ARG A 100 4.69 3.07 -20.65
N ASN A 101 5.34 1.93 -20.47
CA ASN A 101 6.68 1.78 -19.91
C ASN A 101 6.80 2.11 -18.42
N ASP A 102 5.73 2.45 -17.71
CA ASP A 102 5.81 2.56 -16.26
C ASP A 102 6.08 1.21 -15.60
N ILE A 103 6.85 1.22 -14.51
CA ILE A 103 7.06 0.05 -13.66
C ILE A 103 6.00 0.06 -12.57
N VAL A 104 5.20 -0.99 -12.50
CA VAL A 104 4.09 -1.15 -11.56
C VAL A 104 4.31 -2.33 -10.63
N VAL A 105 3.74 -2.23 -9.44
CA VAL A 105 3.68 -3.30 -8.45
C VAL A 105 2.27 -3.88 -8.45
N ILE A 106 2.16 -5.19 -8.57
CA ILE A 106 0.90 -5.91 -8.75
C ILE A 106 0.67 -6.85 -7.56
N GLU A 107 -0.53 -6.77 -6.99
CA GLU A 107 -1.07 -7.67 -5.97
C GLU A 107 -1.95 -8.72 -6.66
N ILE A 108 -1.54 -9.99 -6.61
CA ILE A 108 -2.34 -11.08 -7.21
C ILE A 108 -3.46 -11.52 -6.27
N GLU A 109 -3.20 -11.55 -4.95
CA GLU A 109 -4.16 -12.00 -3.94
C GLU A 109 -4.54 -10.84 -3.01
N PRO A 110 -5.64 -10.13 -3.31
CA PRO A 110 -6.07 -9.02 -2.48
C PRO A 110 -6.66 -9.48 -1.14
N VAL A 111 -6.47 -8.66 -0.11
CA VAL A 111 -7.06 -8.90 1.22
C VAL A 111 -8.57 -8.90 1.15
N THR A 112 -9.19 -9.91 1.77
CA THR A 112 -10.65 -10.03 1.88
C THR A 112 -11.06 -9.94 3.35
N PHE A 113 -12.01 -9.05 3.66
CA PHE A 113 -12.58 -8.90 4.99
C PHE A 113 -13.85 -9.75 5.12
N GLU A 114 -13.79 -10.83 5.89
CA GLU A 114 -14.93 -11.75 6.08
C GLU A 114 -16.05 -11.14 6.94
N ASN A 115 -15.72 -10.46 8.03
CA ASN A 115 -16.71 -9.93 8.98
C ASN A 115 -17.34 -8.59 8.55
N LEU A 116 -16.77 -7.92 7.55
CA LEU A 116 -17.20 -6.60 7.08
C LEU A 116 -17.14 -6.58 5.56
N THR A 117 -17.93 -7.45 4.91
CA THR A 117 -17.88 -7.67 3.46
C THR A 117 -18.12 -6.41 2.64
N PHE A 118 -18.93 -5.46 3.15
CA PHE A 118 -19.15 -4.16 2.50
C PHE A 118 -17.88 -3.33 2.32
N LEU A 119 -16.81 -3.59 3.09
CA LEU A 119 -15.52 -2.92 2.94
C LEU A 119 -14.70 -3.47 1.77
N ASN A 120 -15.02 -4.67 1.26
CA ASN A 120 -14.30 -5.29 0.14
C ASN A 120 -14.52 -4.53 -1.17
N ASP A 121 -15.70 -3.92 -1.35
CA ASP A 121 -16.05 -3.13 -2.54
C ASP A 121 -15.34 -1.76 -2.54
N ILE A 122 -14.81 -1.34 -1.39
CA ILE A 122 -14.09 -0.08 -1.24
C ILE A 122 -12.60 -0.32 -1.56
N VAL A 123 -12.26 -0.28 -2.85
CA VAL A 123 -10.91 -0.55 -3.36
C VAL A 123 -9.81 0.20 -2.60
N TRP A 124 -10.00 1.49 -2.33
CA TRP A 124 -9.01 2.31 -1.61
C TRP A 124 -8.83 1.88 -0.15
N PHE A 125 -9.89 1.38 0.50
CA PHE A 125 -9.83 0.91 1.89
C PHE A 125 -9.05 -0.40 1.97
N ARG A 126 -9.33 -1.36 1.07
CA ARG A 126 -8.57 -2.61 0.97
C ARG A 126 -7.06 -2.36 0.84
N ARG A 127 -6.67 -1.37 0.02
CA ARG A 127 -5.26 -0.99 -0.19
C ARG A 127 -4.58 -0.40 1.06
N LEU A 128 -5.32 0.16 2.01
CA LEU A 128 -4.76 0.64 3.28
C LEU A 128 -4.31 -0.50 4.20
N PHE A 129 -4.86 -1.69 4.00
CA PHE A 129 -4.58 -2.89 4.80
C PHE A 129 -3.99 -4.01 3.93
N PRO A 130 -2.67 -3.95 3.65
CA PRO A 130 -1.92 -5.02 2.99
C PRO A 130 -2.08 -6.41 3.59
N ALA A 131 -2.05 -7.43 2.74
CA ALA A 131 -1.80 -8.80 3.19
C ALA A 131 -0.37 -8.88 3.79
N HIS A 132 -0.18 -9.64 4.87
CA HIS A 132 1.12 -9.79 5.52
C HIS A 132 2.12 -10.65 4.72
N SER A 133 1.66 -11.38 3.70
CA SER A 133 2.46 -12.29 2.86
C SER A 133 2.44 -11.87 1.38
N ARG A 134 2.54 -10.57 1.10
CA ARG A 134 2.54 -10.03 -0.26
C ARG A 134 3.73 -10.56 -1.08
N GLU A 135 3.45 -11.43 -2.04
CA GLU A 135 4.32 -11.61 -3.20
C GLU A 135 3.98 -10.52 -4.22
N ASP A 136 4.63 -9.36 -4.05
CA ASP A 136 4.44 -8.22 -4.93
C ASP A 136 5.20 -8.43 -6.24
N TYR A 137 4.47 -8.44 -7.37
CA TYR A 137 5.09 -8.61 -8.68
C TYR A 137 5.43 -7.25 -9.27
N ILE A 138 6.73 -7.01 -9.48
CA ILE A 138 7.22 -5.83 -10.19
C ILE A 138 7.32 -6.15 -11.68
N LYS A 139 6.62 -5.37 -12.51
CA LYS A 139 6.57 -5.54 -13.97
C LYS A 139 6.46 -4.17 -14.66
N ARG A 140 6.74 -4.12 -15.95
CA ARG A 140 6.57 -2.93 -16.79
C ARG A 140 5.28 -3.02 -17.60
N VAL A 141 4.56 -1.90 -17.69
CA VAL A 141 3.34 -1.78 -18.50
C VAL A 141 3.71 -1.65 -19.97
N ILE A 142 3.21 -2.58 -20.80
CA ILE A 142 3.51 -2.64 -22.23
C ILE A 142 2.32 -2.25 -23.08
N ALA A 143 1.11 -2.71 -22.75
CA ALA A 143 -0.12 -2.41 -23.50
C ALA A 143 -1.32 -2.15 -22.58
N PHE A 144 -2.28 -1.39 -23.08
CA PHE A 144 -3.52 -1.02 -22.38
C PHE A 144 -4.75 -1.65 -23.03
N GLU A 145 -5.90 -1.51 -22.38
CA GLU A 145 -7.18 -1.99 -22.87
C GLU A 145 -7.45 -1.63 -24.35
N ASN A 146 -8.00 -2.60 -25.06
CA ASN A 146 -8.32 -2.56 -26.50
C ASN A 146 -7.13 -2.37 -27.43
N GLU A 147 -5.89 -2.34 -26.93
CA GLU A 147 -4.71 -2.38 -27.77
C GLU A 147 -4.38 -3.81 -28.20
N GLU A 148 -3.96 -3.96 -29.44
CA GLU A 148 -3.39 -5.19 -29.95
C GLU A 148 -1.89 -5.20 -29.69
N ILE A 149 -1.40 -6.24 -29.02
CA ILE A 149 0.02 -6.55 -28.90
C ILE A 149 0.36 -7.69 -29.85
N SER A 150 1.45 -7.55 -30.60
CA SER A 150 1.97 -8.61 -31.44
C SER A 150 3.49 -8.72 -31.32
N LEU A 151 4.02 -9.87 -31.70
CA LEU A 151 5.44 -10.18 -31.64
C LEU A 151 5.94 -10.62 -33.01
N ILE A 152 6.90 -9.89 -33.58
CA ILE A 152 7.48 -10.22 -34.88
C ILE A 152 8.99 -10.16 -34.73
N ASP A 153 9.69 -11.27 -35.01
CA ASP A 153 11.15 -11.42 -34.86
C ASP A 153 11.68 -10.97 -33.49
N GLY A 154 10.90 -11.28 -32.46
CA GLY A 154 11.19 -10.95 -31.06
C GLY A 154 11.10 -9.47 -30.70
N ILE A 155 10.48 -8.66 -31.58
CA ILE A 155 10.17 -7.24 -31.37
C ILE A 155 8.68 -7.09 -31.07
N VAL A 156 8.36 -6.29 -30.05
CA VAL A 156 6.99 -5.99 -29.65
C VAL A 156 6.41 -4.89 -30.55
N TYR A 157 5.19 -5.10 -31.03
CA TYR A 157 4.39 -4.10 -31.74
C TYR A 157 3.09 -3.85 -31.00
N ILE A 158 2.67 -2.60 -30.94
CA ILE A 158 1.39 -2.17 -30.37
C ILE A 158 0.57 -1.52 -31.48
N ASN A 159 -0.61 -2.06 -31.75
CA ASN A 159 -1.49 -1.62 -32.85
C ASN A 159 -0.72 -1.51 -34.19
N GLY A 160 0.12 -2.51 -34.47
CA GLY A 160 0.96 -2.57 -35.68
C GLY A 160 2.18 -1.64 -35.69
N LYS A 161 2.38 -0.78 -34.69
CA LYS A 161 3.56 0.10 -34.59
C LYS A 161 4.61 -0.53 -33.68
N ARG A 162 5.88 -0.55 -34.11
CA ARG A 162 7.00 -0.99 -33.28
C ARG A 162 7.01 -0.21 -31.96
N HIS A 163 7.04 -0.94 -30.85
CA HIS A 163 7.21 -0.38 -29.50
C HIS A 163 8.70 -0.15 -29.22
N ASP A 164 9.02 0.98 -28.59
CA ASP A 164 10.40 1.33 -28.25
C ASP A 164 10.72 0.86 -26.82
N GLU A 165 11.78 0.06 -26.72
CA GLU A 165 12.15 -0.68 -25.50
C GLU A 165 13.64 -0.50 -25.17
N PRO A 166 14.11 0.74 -24.91
CA PRO A 166 15.54 1.03 -24.67
C PRO A 166 16.10 0.40 -23.39
N TYR A 167 15.22 -0.12 -22.52
CA TYR A 167 15.56 -0.80 -21.27
C TYR A 167 15.92 -2.29 -21.47
N LEU A 168 15.78 -2.82 -22.68
CA LEU A 168 16.23 -4.17 -23.00
C LEU A 168 17.72 -4.19 -23.36
N LYS A 169 18.44 -5.22 -22.91
CA LYS A 169 19.85 -5.41 -23.28
C LYS A 169 19.99 -5.78 -24.76
N ASP A 170 19.16 -6.70 -25.24
CA ASP A 170 19.17 -7.22 -26.60
C ASP A 170 17.79 -7.03 -27.24
N LEU A 171 17.71 -6.21 -28.29
CA LEU A 171 16.51 -6.13 -29.12
C LEU A 171 16.27 -7.46 -29.82
N GLY A 172 15.02 -7.90 -29.96
CA GLY A 172 14.69 -9.21 -30.53
C GLY A 172 14.73 -10.37 -29.52
N SER A 173 14.94 -10.10 -28.23
CA SER A 173 15.00 -11.13 -27.18
C SER A 173 13.64 -11.49 -26.55
N THR A 174 12.55 -11.03 -27.16
CA THR A 174 11.21 -11.33 -26.67
C THR A 174 10.68 -12.56 -27.38
N PHE A 175 10.14 -13.51 -26.62
CA PHE A 175 9.57 -14.74 -27.16
C PHE A 175 8.13 -14.88 -26.67
N GLU A 176 7.29 -15.49 -27.51
CA GLU A 176 5.95 -15.95 -27.12
C GLU A 176 6.07 -17.02 -26.04
N LYS A 177 5.00 -17.16 -25.25
CA LYS A 177 4.96 -18.16 -24.18
C LYS A 177 3.67 -18.97 -24.27
N LEU A 178 2.68 -18.66 -23.43
CA LEU A 178 1.43 -19.42 -23.37
C LEU A 178 0.27 -18.71 -24.07
N ILE A 179 0.40 -17.41 -24.32
CA ILE A 179 -0.60 -16.63 -25.05
C ILE A 179 -0.20 -16.54 -26.52
N ASP A 180 -1.15 -16.92 -27.38
CA ASP A 180 -1.05 -16.73 -28.82
C ASP A 180 -1.10 -15.24 -29.17
N MET A 181 -0.19 -14.81 -30.05
CA MET A 181 -0.13 -13.45 -30.56
C MET A 181 -0.56 -13.43 -32.04
N PRO A 182 -1.19 -12.34 -32.53
CA PRO A 182 -1.52 -11.10 -31.82
C PRO A 182 -2.61 -11.28 -30.76
N TYR A 183 -2.57 -10.45 -29.71
CA TYR A 183 -3.50 -10.49 -28.60
C TYR A 183 -4.10 -9.11 -28.35
N ILE A 184 -5.43 -9.04 -28.18
CA ILE A 184 -6.13 -7.80 -27.83
C ILE A 184 -6.34 -7.75 -26.32
N VAL A 185 -5.83 -6.71 -25.67
CA VAL A 185 -5.97 -6.53 -24.22
C VAL A 185 -7.44 -6.24 -23.87
N PRO A 186 -8.07 -7.00 -22.95
CA PRO A 186 -9.46 -6.77 -22.58
C PRO A 186 -9.65 -5.47 -21.79
N LYS A 187 -10.89 -4.98 -21.75
CA LYS A 187 -11.25 -3.79 -20.96
C LYS A 187 -10.89 -3.95 -19.48
N GLY A 188 -10.44 -2.85 -18.87
CA GLY A 188 -10.02 -2.84 -17.45
C GLY A 188 -8.73 -3.62 -17.16
N HIS A 189 -8.00 -4.06 -18.17
CA HIS A 189 -6.74 -4.79 -18.02
C HIS A 189 -5.57 -4.07 -18.71
N ILE A 190 -4.37 -4.45 -18.29
CA ILE A 190 -3.09 -4.04 -18.87
C ILE A 190 -2.26 -5.28 -19.19
N PHE A 191 -1.44 -5.20 -20.23
CA PHE A 191 -0.43 -6.21 -20.55
C PHE A 191 0.90 -5.78 -19.95
N VAL A 192 1.46 -6.61 -19.06
CA VAL A 192 2.70 -6.29 -18.35
C VAL A 192 3.79 -7.31 -18.65
N MET A 193 5.04 -6.85 -18.77
CA MET A 193 6.20 -7.70 -19.06
C MET A 193 7.36 -7.40 -18.13
N GLY A 194 8.17 -8.40 -17.84
CA GLY A 194 9.45 -8.19 -17.19
C GLY A 194 10.52 -7.75 -18.18
N ASP A 195 11.44 -6.91 -17.74
CA ASP A 195 12.56 -6.45 -18.57
C ASP A 195 13.57 -7.58 -18.86
N ASN A 196 13.63 -8.60 -18.00
CA ASN A 196 14.33 -9.85 -18.28
C ASN A 196 13.40 -10.81 -19.05
N ARG A 197 13.28 -10.59 -20.37
CA ARG A 197 12.29 -11.23 -21.24
C ARG A 197 12.34 -12.76 -21.26
N ALA A 198 13.52 -13.35 -21.15
CA ALA A 198 13.71 -14.80 -21.17
C ALA A 198 13.10 -15.45 -19.92
N ILE A 199 13.39 -14.91 -18.74
CA ILE A 199 13.10 -15.55 -17.45
C ILE A 199 11.77 -15.08 -16.85
N SER A 200 11.31 -13.87 -17.16
CA SER A 200 10.13 -13.30 -16.50
C SER A 200 8.87 -14.13 -16.72
N LYS A 201 8.21 -14.51 -15.62
CA LYS A 201 6.80 -14.94 -15.63
C LYS A 201 5.94 -13.68 -15.61
N ASP A 202 5.38 -13.33 -16.75
CA ASP A 202 4.63 -12.10 -16.99
C ASP A 202 3.41 -12.37 -17.88
N SER A 203 2.75 -11.32 -18.41
CA SER A 203 1.48 -11.48 -19.11
C SER A 203 1.53 -12.44 -20.29
N ARG A 204 2.71 -12.67 -20.91
CA ARG A 204 2.85 -13.70 -21.96
C ARG A 204 2.56 -15.13 -21.47
N SER A 205 2.72 -15.37 -20.17
CA SER A 205 2.47 -16.67 -19.53
C SER A 205 1.17 -16.69 -18.73
N ILE A 206 0.80 -15.59 -18.06
CA ILE A 206 -0.30 -15.61 -17.08
C ILE A 206 -1.58 -14.88 -17.52
N GLY A 207 -1.56 -14.16 -18.65
CA GLY A 207 -2.67 -13.30 -19.03
C GLY A 207 -2.42 -11.81 -18.77
N PRO A 208 -3.25 -10.94 -19.36
CA PRO A 208 -3.29 -9.54 -18.98
C PRO A 208 -3.75 -9.42 -17.51
N VAL A 209 -3.31 -8.35 -16.85
CA VAL A 209 -3.54 -8.12 -15.42
C VAL A 209 -4.62 -7.06 -15.23
N SER A 210 -5.55 -7.28 -14.31
CA SER A 210 -6.55 -6.27 -13.93
C SER A 210 -5.86 -5.03 -13.38
N VAL A 211 -6.30 -3.86 -13.81
CA VAL A 211 -5.76 -2.58 -13.32
C VAL A 211 -6.00 -2.42 -11.82
N GLU A 212 -7.07 -3.01 -11.29
CA GLU A 212 -7.38 -2.96 -9.87
C GLU A 212 -6.34 -3.68 -9.01
N SER A 213 -5.65 -4.67 -9.58
CA SER A 213 -4.53 -5.39 -8.97
C SER A 213 -3.25 -4.55 -8.89
N VAL A 214 -3.17 -3.39 -9.57
CA VAL A 214 -2.02 -2.49 -9.45
C VAL A 214 -2.08 -1.77 -8.11
N ILE A 215 -1.04 -1.96 -7.28
CA ILE A 215 -0.89 -1.32 -5.96
C ILE A 215 -0.36 0.10 -6.13
N GLY A 216 0.55 0.30 -7.07
CA GLY A 216 1.22 1.57 -7.29
C GLY A 216 2.27 1.52 -8.38
N LYS A 217 2.79 2.71 -8.70
CA LYS A 217 3.85 2.91 -9.68
C LYS A 217 5.17 3.17 -8.98
N ILE A 218 6.24 2.53 -9.44
CA ILE A 218 7.59 2.89 -9.01
C ILE A 218 7.96 4.23 -9.63
N VAL A 219 8.35 5.18 -8.78
CA VAL A 219 8.72 6.54 -9.21
C VAL A 219 10.20 6.85 -9.00
N PHE A 220 10.87 6.08 -8.14
CA PHE A 220 12.23 6.41 -7.72
C PHE A 220 12.97 5.17 -7.19
N ARG A 221 14.26 5.05 -7.47
CA ARG A 221 15.17 4.14 -6.78
C ARG A 221 15.88 4.90 -5.66
N ALA A 222 15.73 4.43 -4.42
CA ALA A 222 16.39 5.00 -3.24
C ALA A 222 17.67 4.25 -2.83
N TRP A 223 17.84 2.99 -3.24
CA TRP A 223 19.04 2.20 -2.98
C TRP A 223 19.35 1.25 -4.16
N PRO A 224 20.63 1.01 -4.51
CA PRO A 224 21.86 1.51 -3.88
C PRO A 224 22.16 2.99 -4.17
N LEU A 225 22.93 3.64 -3.28
CA LEU A 225 23.19 5.09 -3.33
C LEU A 225 23.78 5.56 -4.67
N ASN A 226 24.60 4.73 -5.31
CA ASN A 226 25.23 5.02 -6.61
C ASN A 226 24.29 4.90 -7.81
N LYS A 227 23.03 4.49 -7.60
CA LYS A 227 22.01 4.35 -8.65
C LYS A 227 20.72 5.10 -8.32
N ILE A 228 20.76 5.99 -7.33
CA ILE A 228 19.61 6.80 -6.94
C ILE A 228 19.11 7.61 -8.14
N GLY A 229 17.81 7.60 -8.39
CA GLY A 229 17.20 8.34 -9.48
C GLY A 229 15.86 7.80 -9.95
N SER A 230 15.33 8.42 -11.00
CA SER A 230 14.15 7.91 -11.72
C SER A 230 14.42 6.53 -12.31
N THR A 231 13.39 5.70 -12.38
CA THR A 231 13.42 4.35 -12.99
C THR A 231 12.83 4.28 -14.39
N ASN A 232 12.37 5.42 -14.92
CA ASN A 232 11.87 5.58 -16.29
C ASN A 232 12.97 6.09 -17.22
#